data_AF-A0A1S3LTN4-F1
#
_entry.id   AF-A0A1S3LTN4-F1
#
_cell.length_a   1.000
_cell.length_b   1.000
_cell.length_c   1.000
_cell.angle_alpha   90.00
_cell.angle_beta   90.00
_cell.angle_gamma   90.00
#
_symmetry.space_group_name_H-M   'P 1'
#
loop_
_entity.id
_entity.type
_entity.pdbx_description
1 polymer ?
#
loop_
_entity_poly.entity_id
_entity_poly.type
_entity_poly.pdbx_seq_one_letter_code
_entity_poly.pdbx_strand_id
1 'polypeptide(L)' 'MELQSTGHLLEEQLPEMMTELLATARDKMLCPAESQLTRSLLMEVIELRAHHWSPLEALTTQYYNRTIQKLTTA' A
#
# COMPACT_ATOMS: atom_id res chain seq x y z
N MET A 1 -2.39 8.87 8.18
CA MET A 1 -3.13 8.55 9.43
C MET A 1 -4.37 7.72 9.15
N GLU A 2 -5.35 8.16 8.36
CA GLU A 2 -6.61 7.41 8.14
C GLU A 2 -6.40 5.98 7.61
N LEU A 3 -5.59 5.79 6.55
CA LEU A 3 -5.32 4.47 5.99
C LEU A 3 -4.71 3.49 7.01
N GLN A 4 -3.76 3.97 7.82
CA GLN A 4 -3.10 3.14 8.84
C GLN A 4 -4.08 2.73 9.93
N SER A 5 -4.88 3.67 10.45
CA SER A 5 -5.90 3.37 11.45
C SER A 5 -6.98 2.43 10.91
N THR A 6 -7.41 2.62 9.66
CA THR A 6 -8.42 1.76 9.03
C THR A 6 -7.85 0.38 8.72
N GLY A 7 -6.62 0.30 8.24
CA GLY A 7 -5.93 -0.97 7.98
C GLY A 7 -5.73 -1.78 9.25
N HIS A 8 -5.27 -1.15 10.33
CA HIS A 8 -5.13 -1.79 11.63
C HIS A 8 -6.47 -2.32 12.14
N LEU A 9 -7.51 -1.48 12.14
CA LEU A 9 -8.84 -1.88 12.59
C LEU A 9 -9.41 -3.03 11.74
N LEU A 10 -9.21 -3.00 10.43
CA LEU A 10 -9.69 -4.05 9.54
C LEU A 10 -8.96 -5.38 9.82
N GLU A 11 -7.64 -5.35 10.02
CA GLU A 11 -6.86 -6.55 10.33
C GLU A 11 -7.25 -7.15 11.69
N GLU A 12 -7.58 -6.32 12.68
CA GLU A 12 -8.04 -6.78 13.99
C GLU A 12 -9.46 -7.35 13.97
N GLN A 13 -10.38 -6.71 13.25
CA GLN A 13 -11.80 -7.08 13.27
C GLN A 13 -12.15 -8.16 12.24
N LEU A 14 -11.46 -8.18 11.08
CA LEU A 14 -11.76 -9.04 9.93
C LEU A 14 -10.46 -9.52 9.24
N PRO A 15 -9.66 -10.37 9.89
CA PRO A 15 -8.36 -10.80 9.37
C PRO A 15 -8.45 -11.57 8.04
N GLU A 16 -9.53 -12.32 7.81
CA GLU A 16 -9.75 -13.01 6.53
C GLU A 16 -9.95 -12.01 5.39
N MET A 17 -10.75 -10.96 5.62
CA MET A 17 -10.96 -9.88 4.65
C MET A 17 -9.65 -9.16 4.33
N MET A 18 -8.82 -8.87 5.35
CA MET A 18 -7.50 -8.29 5.13
C MET A 18 -6.61 -9.20 4.27
N THR A 19 -6.66 -10.51 4.50
CA THR A 19 -5.91 -11.50 3.73
C THR A 19 -6.34 -11.50 2.25
N GLU A 20 -7.64 -11.49 1.98
CA GLU A 20 -8.19 -11.42 0.62
C GLU A 20 -7.85 -10.10 -0.10
N LEU A 21 -7.92 -8.98 0.61
CA LEU A 21 -7.53 -7.68 0.06
C LEU A 21 -6.05 -7.64 -0.32
N LEU A 22 -5.18 -8.17 0.53
CA LEU A 22 -3.74 -8.21 0.25
C LEU A 22 -3.41 -9.18 -0.89
N ALA A 23 -4.14 -10.30 -1.01
CA ALA A 23 -4.01 -11.19 -2.17
C ALA A 23 -4.39 -10.45 -3.46
N THR A 24 -5.54 -9.77 -3.47
CA THR A 24 -6.00 -8.97 -4.61
C THR A 24 -5.03 -7.84 -4.97
N ALA A 25 -4.46 -7.15 -3.98
CA ALA A 25 -3.46 -6.12 -4.19
C ALA A 25 -2.19 -6.68 -4.84
N ARG A 26 -1.71 -7.85 -4.40
CA ARG A 26 -0.54 -8.52 -5.00
C ARG A 26 -0.82 -8.96 -6.43
N ASP A 27 -1.98 -9.54 -6.69
CA ASP A 27 -2.39 -9.95 -8.03
C ASP A 27 -2.46 -8.76 -8.99
N LYS A 28 -3.05 -7.64 -8.55
CA LYS A 28 -3.04 -6.39 -9.30
C LYS A 28 -1.62 -5.88 -9.55
N MET A 29 -0.76 -5.87 -8.53
CA MET A 29 0.62 -5.40 -8.69
C MET A 29 1.38 -6.18 -9.77
N LEU A 30 1.14 -7.50 -9.86
CA LEU A 30 1.76 -8.39 -10.85
C LEU A 30 1.13 -8.30 -12.25
N CYS A 31 -0.08 -7.75 -12.38
CA CYS A 31 -0.76 -7.59 -13.66
C CYS A 31 -0.02 -6.59 -14.57
N PRO A 32 0.40 -6.95 -15.80
CA PRO A 32 1.11 -6.05 -16.71
C PRO A 32 0.31 -4.80 -17.14
N ALA A 33 -1.03 -4.91 -17.14
CA ALA A 33 -1.92 -3.82 -17.56
C ALA A 33 -2.05 -2.69 -16.53
N GLU A 34 -1.67 -2.91 -15.28
CA GLU A 34 -1.75 -1.86 -14.25
C GLU A 34 -0.75 -0.73 -14.51
N SER A 35 -1.12 0.48 -14.09
CA SER A 35 -0.24 1.65 -14.23
C SER A 35 0.91 1.62 -13.22
N GLN A 36 2.00 2.35 -13.49
CA GLN A 36 3.08 2.51 -12.51
C GLN A 36 2.59 3.20 -11.23
N LEU A 37 1.64 4.13 -11.34
CA LEU A 37 1.04 4.81 -10.20
C LEU A 37 0.27 3.83 -9.31
N THR A 38 -0.61 3.01 -9.91
CA THR A 38 -1.36 1.99 -9.19
C THR A 38 -0.41 1.02 -8.48
N ARG A 39 0.63 0.53 -9.16
CA ARG A 39 1.61 -0.38 -8.54
C ARG A 39 2.33 0.27 -7.36
N SER A 40 2.73 1.53 -7.48
CA SER A 40 3.43 2.26 -6.40
C SER A 40 2.54 2.43 -5.18
N LEU A 41 1.27 2.80 -5.37
CA LEU A 41 0.29 2.94 -4.28
C LEU A 41 0.01 1.59 -3.59
N LEU A 42 -0.15 0.51 -4.36
CA LEU A 42 -0.38 -0.83 -3.79
C LEU A 42 0.84 -1.34 -3.02
N MET A 43 2.05 -1.06 -3.51
CA MET A 43 3.29 -1.46 -2.83
C MET A 43 3.45 -0.71 -1.49
N GLU A 44 3.13 0.58 -1.45
CA GLU A 44 3.11 1.37 -0.20
C GLU A 44 2.15 0.77 0.85
N VAL A 45 0.93 0.40 0.43
CA VAL A 45 -0.05 -0.25 1.31
C VAL A 45 0.46 -1.60 1.83
N ILE A 46 1.07 -2.41 0.96
CA ILE A 46 1.62 -3.72 1.34
C ILE A 46 2.77 -3.56 2.34
N GLU A 47 3.65 -2.58 2.13
CA GLU A 47 4.74 -2.28 3.06
C GLU A 47 4.23 -1.74 4.40
N LEU A 48 3.22 -0.85 4.38
CA LEU A 48 2.56 -0.37 5.61
C LEU A 48 2.02 -1.54 6.42
N ARG A 49 1.35 -2.50 5.77
CA ARG A 49 0.87 -3.71 6.44
C ARG A 49 2.02 -4.56 6.96
N ALA A 50 3.10 -4.74 6.19
CA ALA A 50 4.29 -5.46 6.65
C ALA A 50 4.94 -4.80 7.87
N HIS A 51 4.78 -3.48 8.00
CA HIS A 51 5.18 -2.70 9.15
C HIS A 51 4.08 -2.54 10.22
N HIS A 52 3.12 -3.47 10.27
CA HIS A 52 2.03 -3.48 11.26
C HIS A 52 1.25 -2.16 11.33
N TRP A 53 1.03 -1.54 10.17
CA TRP A 53 0.37 -0.24 10.03
C TRP A 53 1.06 0.92 10.74
N SER A 54 2.28 0.73 11.25
CA SER A 54 3.10 1.81 11.80
C SER A 54 3.66 2.68 10.67
N PRO A 55 4.05 3.94 10.95
CA PRO A 55 4.67 4.80 9.95
C PRO A 55 5.93 4.14 9.36
N LEU A 56 6.05 4.15 8.03
CA LEU A 56 7.26 3.67 7.37
C LEU A 56 8.45 4.55 7.74
N GLU A 57 9.66 4.00 7.57
CA GLU A 57 10.89 4.77 7.75
C GLU A 57 10.93 6.00 6.84
N ALA A 58 11.67 7.03 7.27
CA ALA A 58 11.73 8.30 6.56
C ALA A 58 12.19 8.15 5.10
N LEU A 59 13.16 7.26 4.83
CA LEU A 59 13.66 7.00 3.48
C LEU A 59 12.61 6.32 2.60
N THR A 60 11.89 5.34 3.13
CA THR A 60 10.80 4.64 2.44
C THR A 60 9.65 5.58 2.14
N THR A 61 9.25 6.39 3.11
CA THR A 61 8.23 7.43 2.94
C THR A 61 8.64 8.45 1.86
N GLN A 62 9.91 8.87 1.86
CA GLN A 62 10.44 9.78 0.84
C GLN A 62 10.44 9.15 -0.56
N TYR A 63 10.75 7.86 -0.66
CA TYR A 63 10.71 7.12 -1.92
C TYR A 63 9.31 7.13 -2.52
N TYR A 64 8.28 6.78 -1.75
CA TYR A 64 6.90 6.76 -2.23
C TYR A 64 6.40 8.15 -2.61
N ASN A 65 6.60 9.15 -1.74
CA ASN A 65 6.22 10.53 -2.03
C ASN A 65 6.84 11.04 -3.34
N ARG A 66 8.15 10.84 -3.53
CA ARG A 66 8.84 11.27 -4.75
C ARG A 66 8.36 10.53 -5.98
N THR A 67 8.12 9.23 -5.88
CA THR A 67 7.68 8.38 -7.00
C THR A 67 6.26 8.73 -7.42
N ILE A 68 5.33 8.80 -6.46
CA ILE A 68 3.94 9.18 -6.70
C ILE A 68 3.87 10.58 -7.30
N GLN A 69 4.61 11.55 -6.74
CA GLN A 69 4.65 12.91 -7.29
C GLN A 69 5.07 12.91 -8.76
N LYS A 70 6.16 12.21 -9.12
CA LYS A 70 6.60 12.12 -10.52
C LYS A 70 5.54 11.52 -11.45
N LEU A 71 4.76 10.55 -10.95
CA LEU A 71 3.76 9.84 -11.74
C LEU A 71 2.42 10.58 -11.85
N THR A 72 2.14 11.52 -10.94
CA THR A 72 0.91 12.35 -10.98
C THR A 72 1.13 13.71 -11.62
N THR A 73 2.37 14.18 -11.73
CA THR A 73 2.71 15.45 -12.40
C THR A 73 3.24 15.28 -13.83
N ALA A 74 3.29 14.06 -14.35
CA ALA A 74 3.66 13.74 -15.72
C ALA A 74 2.44 13.75 -16.64
#